data_AF-A0AAW7B4D4-F1
#
_entry.id   AF-A0AAW7B4D4-F1
#
_cell.length_a   1.000
_cell.length_b   1.000
_cell.length_c   1.000
_cell.angle_alpha   90.00
_cell.angle_beta   90.00
_cell.angle_gamma   90.00
#
_symmetry.space_group_name_H-M   'P 1'
#
loop_
_entity.id
_entity.type
_entity.pdbx_description
1 polymer ?
#
loop_
_entity_poly.entity_id
_entity_poly.type
_entity_poly.pdbx_seq_one_letter_code
_entity_poly.pdbx_strand_id
1 'polypeptide(L)' 'MAAAQCSICGCEIFYVKNPDDAYEIFEFRYEDGKVVWLTEDLEGAPEMTPDTEVYCTICAWHGKFSDIS' A
#
# COMPACT_ATOMS: atom_id res chain seq x y z
N MET A 1 -4.05 -12.84 -13.61
CA MET A 1 -2.77 -12.12 -13.45
C MET A 1 -3.10 -10.65 -13.37
N ALA A 2 -3.57 -10.19 -12.21
CA ALA A 2 -3.86 -8.78 -11.96
C ALA A 2 -2.93 -8.35 -10.81
N ALA A 3 -1.91 -7.56 -11.15
CA ALA A 3 -1.16 -6.80 -10.17
C ALA A 3 -1.87 -5.45 -10.03
N ALA A 4 -2.00 -4.94 -8.80
CA ALA A 4 -2.52 -3.60 -8.65
C ALA A 4 -1.46 -2.61 -9.14
N GLN A 5 -1.85 -1.78 -10.10
CA GLN A 5 -1.02 -0.70 -10.59
C GLN A 5 -1.74 0.61 -10.37
N CYS A 6 -0.98 1.63 -9.97
CA CYS A 6 -1.49 2.98 -9.81
C CYS A 6 -2.04 3.46 -11.15
N SER A 7 -3.31 3.88 -11.18
CA SER A 7 -3.95 4.33 -12.43
C SER A 7 -3.36 5.65 -12.97
N ILE A 8 -2.55 6.36 -12.18
CA ILE A 8 -1.94 7.64 -12.57
C ILE A 8 -0.57 7.42 -13.24
N CYS A 9 0.31 6.63 -12.63
CA CYS A 9 1.69 6.45 -13.10
C CYS A 9 2.04 5.01 -13.54
N GLY A 10 1.16 4.04 -13.27
CA GLY A 10 1.41 2.62 -13.55
C GLY A 10 2.32 1.91 -12.54
N CYS A 11 2.66 2.54 -11.41
CA CYS A 11 3.50 1.91 -10.39
C CYS A 11 2.76 0.81 -9.63
N GLU A 12 3.43 -0.31 -9.35
CA GLU A 12 2.90 -1.48 -8.63
C GLU A 12 3.24 -1.48 -7.14
N ILE A 13 3.95 -0.44 -6.67
CA ILE A 13 4.43 -0.31 -5.29
C ILE A 13 3.66 0.82 -4.61
N PHE A 14 3.14 0.51 -3.43
CA PHE A 14 2.39 1.41 -2.58
C PHE A 14 2.98 1.40 -1.17
N TYR A 15 2.61 2.38 -0.36
CA TYR A 15 2.93 2.41 1.06
C TYR A 15 1.71 2.82 1.89
N VAL A 16 1.68 2.37 3.12
CA VAL A 16 0.71 2.77 4.15
C VAL A 16 1.46 3.38 5.32
N LYS A 17 0.85 4.32 6.03
CA LYS A 17 1.43 4.94 7.23
C LYS A 17 0.94 4.21 8.48
N ASN A 18 1.77 4.13 9.52
CA ASN A 18 1.33 3.60 10.81
C ASN A 18 0.26 4.54 11.41
N PRO A 19 -0.90 4.03 11.85
CA PRO A 19 -1.91 4.84 12.54
C PRO A 19 -1.43 5.39 13.89
N ASP A 20 -0.51 4.70 14.56
CA ASP A 20 0.08 5.12 15.83
C ASP A 20 1.33 6.00 15.64
N ASP A 21 2.02 5.90 14.49
CA ASP A 21 3.17 6.74 14.14
C ASP A 21 3.17 7.20 12.66
N ALA A 22 2.84 8.46 12.41
CA ALA A 22 2.72 8.97 11.04
C ALA A 22 4.05 9.07 10.26
N TYR A 23 5.20 8.89 10.91
CA TYR A 23 6.52 8.88 10.28
C TYR A 23 6.94 7.49 9.81
N GLU A 24 6.37 6.46 10.42
CA GLU A 24 6.57 5.09 10.04
C GLU A 24 5.68 4.72 8.86
N ILE A 25 6.30 4.19 7.80
CA ILE A 25 5.62 3.77 6.58
C ILE A 25 6.00 2.34 6.23
N PHE A 26 5.03 1.60 5.72
CA PHE A 26 5.20 0.22 5.33
C PHE A 26 4.93 0.10 3.84
N GLU A 27 5.98 -0.22 3.08
CA GLU A 27 5.89 -0.42 1.64
C GLU A 27 5.41 -1.84 1.31
N PHE A 28 4.53 -1.93 0.32
CA PHE A 28 3.96 -3.18 -0.14
C PHE A 28 3.63 -3.14 -1.64
N ARG A 29 3.48 -4.33 -2.22
CA ARG A 29 2.92 -4.54 -3.55
C ARG A 29 1.67 -5.41 -3.43
N TYR A 30 0.69 -5.21 -4.30
CA TYR A 30 -0.49 -6.07 -4.36
C TYR A 30 -0.44 -6.95 -5.60
N GLU A 31 -0.25 -8.24 -5.38
CA GLU A 31 -0.12 -9.24 -6.43
C GLU A 31 -1.06 -10.42 -6.15
N ASP A 32 -1.82 -10.82 -7.16
CA ASP A 32 -2.65 -12.03 -7.12
C ASP A 32 -3.64 -12.06 -5.93
N GLY A 33 -4.22 -10.90 -5.63
CA GLY A 33 -5.18 -10.76 -4.53
C GLY A 33 -4.55 -10.67 -3.14
N LYS A 34 -3.22 -10.54 -3.05
CA LYS A 34 -2.47 -10.56 -1.78
C LYS A 34 -1.52 -9.37 -1.66
N VAL A 35 -1.44 -8.87 -0.44
CA VAL A 35 -0.42 -7.89 -0.04
C VAL A 35 0.90 -8.62 0.17
N VAL A 36 1.92 -8.21 -0.57
CA VAL A 36 3.30 -8.64 -0.38
C VAL A 36 4.07 -7.44 0.16
N TRP A 37 4.41 -7.49 1.43
CA TRP A 37 5.21 -6.46 2.08
C TRP A 37 6.64 -6.44 1.53
N LEU A 38 7.13 -5.24 1.24
CA LEU A 38 8.52 -5.00 0.81
C LEU A 38 9.40 -4.56 1.98
N THR A 39 8.79 -4.08 3.06
CA THR A 39 9.46 -3.81 4.34
C THR A 39 9.71 -5.11 5.11
N GLU A 40 10.90 -5.23 5.67
CA GLU A 40 11.30 -6.38 6.51
C GLU A 40 10.71 -6.29 7.91
N ASP A 41 10.58 -5.06 8.42
CA ASP A 41 9.97 -4.76 9.70
C ASP A 41 8.49 -4.45 9.50
N LEU A 42 7.65 -5.31 10.07
CA LEU A 42 6.19 -5.18 10.10
C LEU A 42 5.68 -4.96 11.53
N GLU A 43 6.58 -4.69 12.48
CA GLU A 43 6.19 -4.41 13.85
C GLU A 43 5.51 -3.03 13.88
N GLY A 44 4.18 -3.02 14.06
CA GLY A 44 3.38 -1.80 13.96
C GLY A 44 2.71 -1.59 12.60
N ALA A 45 2.89 -2.49 11.64
CA ALA A 45 2.17 -2.43 10.38
C ALA A 45 0.65 -2.48 10.61
N PRO A 46 -0.13 -1.53 10.06
CA PRO A 46 -1.58 -1.57 10.22
C PRO A 46 -2.19 -2.77 9.50
N GLU A 47 -3.35 -3.19 9.99
CA GLU A 47 -4.13 -4.21 9.30
C GLU A 47 -4.60 -3.67 7.94
N MET A 48 -4.36 -4.46 6.88
CA MET A 48 -4.75 -4.11 5.51
C MET A 48 -6.24 -4.41 5.31
N THR A 49 -7.06 -3.43 5.65
CA THR A 49 -8.51 -3.44 5.46
C THR A 49 -8.88 -2.69 4.18
N PRO A 50 -10.05 -2.91 3.58
CA PRO A 50 -10.50 -2.14 2.42
C PRO A 50 -10.61 -0.63 2.67
N ASP A 51 -10.68 -0.19 3.92
CA ASP A 51 -10.73 1.24 4.29
C ASP A 51 -9.34 1.86 4.51
N THR A 52 -8.29 1.03 4.58
CA THR A 52 -6.92 1.47 4.86
C THR A 52 -6.43 2.44 3.78
N GLU A 53 -5.88 3.58 4.19
CA GLU A 53 -5.31 4.57 3.28
C GLU A 53 -3.98 4.10 2.71
N VAL A 54 -3.89 4.06 1.39
CA VAL A 54 -2.71 3.63 0.65
C VAL A 54 -2.23 4.74 -0.27
N TYR A 55 -0.92 4.82 -0.42
CA TYR A 55 -0.24 5.90 -1.10
C TYR A 55 0.69 5.32 -2.15
N CYS A 56 0.77 5.94 -3.33
CA CYS A 56 1.72 5.53 -4.35
C CYS A 56 3.13 6.05 -3.98
N THR A 57 4.15 5.20 -4.11
CA THR A 57 5.55 5.61 -3.84
C THR A 57 6.10 6.57 -4.90
N ILE A 58 5.58 6.52 -6.13
CA ILE A 58 6.10 7.28 -7.27
C ILE A 58 5.35 8.58 -7.53
N CYS A 59 4.04 8.61 -7.30
CA CYS A 59 3.22 9.79 -7.53
C CYS A 59 2.44 10.17 -6.27
N ALA A 60 1.88 11.38 -6.22
CA ALA A 60 1.09 11.84 -5.09
C ALA A 60 -0.33 11.21 -5.01
N TRP A 61 -0.58 10.11 -5.71
CA TRP A 61 -1.86 9.42 -5.63
C TRP A 61 -2.00 8.76 -4.24
N HIS A 62 -3.16 8.96 -3.64
CA HIS A 62 -3.58 8.26 -2.44
C HIS A 62 -5.05 7.88 -2.58
N GLY A 63 -5.42 6.75 -2.00
CA GLY A 63 -6.76 6.20 -2.06
C GLY A 63 -6.95 5.16 -0.97
N LYS A 64 -8.05 4.41 -1.03
CA LYS A 64 -8.27 3.29 -0.12
C LYS A 64 -7.68 2.03 -0.73
N PHE A 65 -7.32 1.06 0.11
CA PHE A 65 -6.87 -0.23 -0.36
C PHE A 65 -7.90 -0.91 -1.28
N SER A 66 -9.19 -0.70 -1.02
CA SER A 66 -10.28 -1.16 -1.90
C SER A 66 -10.29 -0.54 -3.30
N ASP A 67 -9.64 0.60 -3.52
CA ASP A 67 -9.51 1.19 -4.87
C ASP A 67 -8.48 0.42 -5.73
N ILE A 68 -7.60 -0.36 -5.11
CA ILE A 68 -6.52 -1.11 -5.78
C ILE A 68 -6.66 -2.63 -5.65
N SER A 69 -7.57 -3.15 -4.81
CA SER A 69 -7.79 -4.58 -4.55
C SER A 69 -8.84 -5.23 -5.46
#